data_AF-A0A7C5YJ63-F1
#
_entry.id   AF-A0A7C5YJ63-F1
#
_cell.length_a   1.000
_cell.length_b   1.000
_cell.length_c   1.000
_cell.angle_alpha   90.00
_cell.angle_beta   90.00
_cell.angle_gamma   90.00
#
_symmetry.space_group_name_H-M   'P 1'
#
loop_
_entity.id
_entity.type
_entity.pdbx_description
1 polymer ?
#
loop_
_entity_poly.entity_id
_entity_poly.type
_entity_poly.pdbx_seq_one_letter_code
_entity_poly.pdbx_strand_id
1 'polypeptide(L)'
;MISSIRYAFSFLTILPLGGKETSSEKLGGASAWFPLVGYFLGGIYLGIAQIFSGKVAEPLISFLILFMMIVITGALHLDGLADFADSLGGKNREDRLRIMKDPHKGSLGVIAIILVLLGKILVIYFLIAQKQFLGIFLASGLARFNLPLLLFTIP
;
A
#
# COMPACT_ATOMS: atom_id res chain seq x y z
N MET A 1 -1.33 10.25 21.35
CA MET A 1 -0.23 10.35 20.37
C MET A 1 0.47 9.02 20.14
N ILE A 2 1.17 8.45 21.13
CA ILE A 2 1.86 7.15 21.00
C ILE A 2 0.90 6.01 20.63
N SER A 3 -0.30 6.01 21.23
CA SER A 3 -1.37 5.08 20.87
C SER A 3 -1.77 5.19 19.39
N SER A 4 -2.00 6.40 18.88
CA SER A 4 -2.40 6.68 17.50
C SER A 4 -1.35 6.24 16.47
N ILE A 5 -0.07 6.46 16.77
CA ILE A 5 1.04 5.97 15.92
C ILE A 5 1.02 4.43 15.88
N ARG A 6 0.91 3.78 17.04
CA ARG A 6 0.82 2.33 17.13
C ARG A 6 -0.34 1.76 16.32
N TYR A 7 -1.51 2.41 16.36
CA TYR A 7 -2.66 2.04 15.54
C TYR A 7 -2.39 2.19 14.04
N ALA A 8 -1.75 3.29 13.61
CA ALA A 8 -1.40 3.49 12.20
C ALA A 8 -0.47 2.38 11.68
N PHE A 9 0.56 2.02 12.44
CA PHE A 9 1.45 0.93 12.08
C PHE A 9 0.73 -0.44 12.08
N SER A 10 -0.10 -0.71 13.10
CA SER A 10 -0.86 -1.96 13.22
C SER A 10 -1.90 -2.13 12.10
N PHE A 11 -2.46 -1.03 11.59
CA PHE A 11 -3.41 -1.04 10.48
C PHE A 11 -2.73 -1.20 9.12
N LEU A 12 -1.64 -0.47 8.87
CA LEU A 12 -0.97 -0.44 7.56
C LEU A 12 0.08 -1.55 7.37
N THR A 13 0.45 -2.26 8.44
CA THR A 13 1.48 -3.31 8.40
C THR A 13 1.06 -4.56 9.18
N ILE A 14 1.68 -5.70 8.86
CA ILE A 14 1.48 -6.96 9.57
C ILE A 14 2.23 -7.03 10.91
N LEU A 15 2.95 -5.96 11.30
CA LEU A 15 3.77 -5.97 12.51
C LEU A 15 2.88 -6.14 13.74
N PRO A 16 3.21 -7.07 14.67
CA PRO A 16 2.38 -7.39 15.83
C PRO A 16 2.51 -6.34 16.94
N LEU A 17 2.13 -5.10 16.65
CA LEU A 17 2.31 -3.94 17.54
C LEU A 17 1.13 -3.73 18.51
N GLY A 18 0.15 -4.64 18.53
CA GLY A 18 -1.08 -4.51 19.31
C GLY A 18 -2.03 -3.43 18.76
N GLY A 19 -3.24 -3.33 19.31
CA GLY A 19 -4.25 -2.36 18.84
C GLY A 19 -5.06 -2.81 17.61
N LYS A 20 -5.34 -4.10 17.46
CA LYS A 20 -6.28 -4.62 16.44
C LYS A 20 -7.75 -4.26 16.70
N GLU A 21 -8.07 -3.60 17.82
CA GLU A 21 -9.40 -3.03 18.05
C GLU A 21 -9.61 -1.83 17.13
N THR A 22 -10.13 -2.11 15.93
CA THR A 22 -10.43 -1.15 14.89
C THR A 22 -11.81 -0.54 15.09
N SER A 23 -11.97 0.33 16.11
CA SER A 23 -13.09 1.27 16.05
C SER A 23 -12.79 2.32 14.98
N SER A 24 -13.81 2.69 14.20
CA SER A 24 -13.71 3.71 13.15
C SER A 24 -13.20 5.05 13.69
N GLU A 25 -13.59 5.42 14.91
CA GLU A 25 -13.10 6.63 15.60
C GLU A 25 -11.59 6.58 15.89
N LYS A 26 -11.07 5.44 16.37
CA LYS A 26 -9.63 5.28 16.66
C LYS A 26 -8.81 5.32 15.36
N LEU A 27 -9.34 4.78 14.26
CA LEU A 27 -8.70 4.85 12.94
C LEU A 27 -8.69 6.28 12.38
N GLY A 28 -9.78 7.03 12.54
CA GLY A 28 -9.85 8.44 12.16
C GLY A 28 -8.74 9.27 12.80
N GLY A 29 -8.56 9.14 14.12
CA GLY A 29 -7.47 9.81 14.85
C GLY A 29 -6.05 9.29 14.55
N ALA A 30 -5.92 8.08 14.01
CA ALA A 30 -4.64 7.51 13.60
C ALA A 30 -4.26 7.86 12.15
N SER A 31 -5.24 8.22 11.31
CA SER A 31 -5.04 8.48 9.87
C SER A 31 -3.96 9.54 9.59
N ALA A 32 -3.88 10.60 10.40
CA ALA A 32 -2.85 11.64 10.29
C ALA A 32 -1.40 11.10 10.38
N TRP A 33 -1.21 9.92 10.95
CA TRP A 33 0.09 9.25 11.09
C TRP A 33 0.39 8.26 9.96
N PHE A 34 -0.53 8.04 9.02
CA PHE A 34 -0.32 7.13 7.90
C PHE A 34 0.87 7.55 7.00
N PRO A 35 1.08 8.85 6.70
CA PRO A 35 2.28 9.29 6.01
C PRO A 35 3.59 8.90 6.70
N LEU A 36 3.63 8.96 8.04
CA LEU A 36 4.81 8.56 8.81
C LEU A 36 5.14 7.08 8.59
N VAL A 37 4.11 6.22 8.60
CA VAL A 37 4.29 4.79 8.26
C VAL A 37 4.77 4.64 6.81
N GLY A 38 4.22 5.42 5.89
CA GLY A 38 4.64 5.45 4.49
C GLY A 38 6.12 5.78 4.30
N TYR A 39 6.62 6.82 4.98
CA TYR A 39 8.03 7.19 4.95
C TYR A 39 8.92 6.17 5.65
N PHE A 40 8.47 5.60 6.78
CA PHE A 40 9.20 4.52 7.44
C PHE A 40 9.41 3.32 6.51
N LEU A 41 8.35 2.84 5.85
CA LEU A 41 8.44 1.77 4.86
C LEU A 41 9.30 2.19 3.66
N GLY A 42 9.13 3.42 3.19
CA GLY A 42 9.95 3.99 2.12
C GLY A 42 11.44 3.98 2.46
N GLY A 43 11.81 4.23 3.73
CA GLY A 43 13.18 4.18 4.22
C GLY A 43 13.76 2.77 4.17
N ILE A 44 12.95 1.75 4.50
CA ILE A 44 13.34 0.34 4.36
C ILE A 44 13.61 0.02 2.88
N TYR A 45 12.72 0.41 1.97
CA TYR A 45 12.86 0.12 0.54
C TYR A 45 14.03 0.86 -0.09
N LEU A 46 14.26 2.12 0.31
CA LEU A 46 15.43 2.90 -0.06
C LEU A 46 16.72 2.21 0.43
N GLY A 47 16.73 1.73 1.68
CA GLY A 47 17.85 0.99 2.25
C GLY A 47 18.17 -0.28 1.45
N ILE A 48 17.14 -1.05 1.07
CA ILE A 48 17.30 -2.22 0.18
C ILE A 48 17.95 -1.80 -1.14
N ALA A 49 17.41 -0.77 -1.80
CA ALA A 49 17.94 -0.28 -3.07
C ALA A 49 19.42 0.13 -2.96
N GLN A 50 19.80 0.87 -1.92
CA GLN A 50 21.17 1.35 -1.71
C GLN A 50 22.16 0.25 -1.32
N ILE A 51 21.76 -0.65 -0.41
CA ILE A 51 22.63 -1.73 0.08
C ILE A 51 23.03 -2.68 -1.04
N PHE A 52 22.08 -2.99 -1.95
CA PHE A 52 22.27 -3.94 -3.04
C PHE A 52 22.69 -3.29 -4.37
N SER A 53 22.65 -1.96 -4.49
CA SER A 53 23.08 -1.26 -5.70
C SER A 53 24.54 -1.61 -6.05
N GLY A 54 24.77 -2.00 -7.31
CA GLY A 54 26.09 -2.43 -7.80
C GLY A 54 26.54 -3.81 -7.33
N LYS A 55 25.78 -4.50 -6.47
CA LYS A 55 26.06 -5.86 -5.98
C LYS A 55 25.10 -6.90 -6.55
N VAL A 56 23.89 -6.48 -6.90
CA VAL A 56 22.80 -7.33 -7.38
C VAL A 56 22.17 -6.69 -8.61
N ALA A 57 21.70 -7.51 -9.54
CA ALA A 57 21.00 -7.03 -10.73
C ALA A 57 19.73 -6.25 -10.35
N GLU A 58 19.51 -5.12 -11.01
CA GLU A 58 18.42 -4.18 -10.73
C GLU A 58 17.02 -4.83 -10.80
N PRO A 59 16.71 -5.78 -11.72
CA PRO A 59 15.42 -6.47 -11.73
C PRO A 59 15.16 -7.25 -10.44
N LEU A 60 16.19 -7.86 -9.85
CA LEU A 60 16.05 -8.63 -8.60
C LEU A 60 15.85 -7.70 -7.40
N ILE A 61 16.52 -6.54 -7.37
CA ILE A 61 16.31 -5.52 -6.35
C ILE A 61 14.86 -5.00 -6.44
N SER A 62 14.36 -4.72 -7.66
CA SER A 62 12.98 -4.27 -7.87
C SER A 62 11.96 -5.30 -7.39
N PHE A 63 12.17 -6.57 -7.73
CA PHE A 63 11.34 -7.67 -7.25
C PHE A 63 11.35 -7.76 -5.72
N LEU A 64 12.52 -7.68 -5.08
CA LEU A 64 12.64 -7.76 -3.63
C LEU A 64 11.91 -6.62 -2.92
N ILE A 65 12.02 -5.39 -3.44
CA ILE A 65 11.29 -4.24 -2.91
C ILE A 65 9.78 -4.46 -3.06
N LEU A 66 9.30 -4.88 -4.22
CA LEU A 66 7.88 -5.16 -4.43
C LEU A 66 7.37 -6.27 -3.50
N PHE A 67 8.14 -7.35 -3.36
CA PHE A 67 7.83 -8.44 -2.44
C PHE A 67 7.70 -7.93 -1.00
N MET A 68 8.65 -7.12 -0.53
CA MET A 68 8.61 -6.52 0.80
C MET A 68 7.45 -5.55 0.97
N MET A 69 7.07 -4.80 -0.06
CA MET A 69 5.86 -3.96 -0.06
C MET A 69 4.61 -4.79 0.19
N ILE A 70 4.47 -5.94 -0.48
CA ILE A 70 3.30 -6.82 -0.35
C ILE A 70 3.27 -7.46 1.03
N VAL A 71 4.37 -8.09 1.44
CA VAL A 71 4.44 -8.85 2.70
C VAL A 71 4.27 -7.94 3.91
N ILE A 72 5.02 -6.84 4.00
CA ILE A 72 4.96 -5.97 5.19
C ILE A 72 3.57 -5.32 5.34
N THR A 73 2.90 -4.99 4.23
CA THR A 73 1.55 -4.38 4.29
C THR A 73 0.42 -5.40 4.33
N GLY A 74 0.73 -6.71 4.28
CA GLY A 74 -0.28 -7.77 4.27
C GLY A 74 -1.20 -7.71 3.05
N ALA A 75 -0.75 -7.11 1.95
CA ALA A 75 -1.51 -6.88 0.73
C ALA A 75 -2.83 -6.09 0.90
N LEU A 76 -3.04 -5.35 2.01
CA LEU A 76 -4.28 -4.62 2.31
C LEU A 76 -4.76 -3.74 1.16
N HIS A 77 -3.84 -3.02 0.51
CA HIS A 77 -4.17 -2.12 -0.60
C HIS A 77 -4.48 -2.88 -1.90
N LEU A 78 -3.90 -4.07 -2.08
CA LEU A 78 -4.17 -4.91 -3.26
C LEU A 78 -5.54 -5.57 -3.13
N ASP A 79 -5.91 -5.98 -1.92
CA ASP A 79 -7.23 -6.52 -1.61
C ASP A 79 -8.34 -5.50 -1.89
N GLY A 80 -8.21 -4.29 -1.33
CA GLY A 80 -9.15 -3.20 -1.59
C GLY A 80 -9.19 -2.76 -3.06
N LEU A 81 -8.07 -2.84 -3.78
CA LEU A 81 -8.06 -2.60 -5.23
C LEU A 81 -8.85 -3.66 -6.00
N ALA A 82 -8.68 -4.94 -5.63
CA ALA A 82 -9.41 -6.03 -6.27
C ALA A 82 -10.92 -5.91 -6.01
N ASP A 83 -11.33 -5.66 -4.76
CA ASP A 83 -12.73 -5.48 -4.39
C ASP A 83 -13.36 -4.31 -5.14
N PHE A 84 -12.63 -3.20 -5.24
CA PHE A 84 -13.08 -2.05 -6.01
C PHE A 84 -13.23 -2.39 -7.49
N ALA A 85 -12.22 -3.01 -8.10
CA ALA A 85 -12.25 -3.36 -9.52
C ALA A 85 -13.37 -4.35 -9.85
N ASP A 86 -13.59 -5.38 -9.02
CA ASP A 86 -14.68 -6.33 -9.19
C ASP A 86 -16.05 -5.66 -9.06
N SER A 87 -16.18 -4.73 -8.11
CA SER A 87 -17.42 -3.98 -7.91
C SER A 87 -17.86 -3.18 -9.15
N LEU A 88 -16.93 -2.83 -10.05
CA LEU A 88 -17.27 -2.10 -11.29
C LEU A 88 -18.14 -2.94 -12.24
N GLY A 89 -18.18 -4.27 -12.08
CA GLY A 89 -19.12 -5.13 -12.79
C GLY A 89 -20.59 -5.00 -12.33
N GLY A 90 -20.84 -4.34 -11.20
CA GLY A 90 -22.18 -4.12 -10.65
C GLY A 90 -22.92 -2.96 -11.32
N LYS A 91 -24.21 -3.18 -11.62
CA LYS A 91 -25.07 -2.24 -12.37
C LYS A 91 -25.53 -1.04 -11.54
N ASN A 92 -25.81 -1.25 -10.26
CA ASN A 92 -26.26 -0.24 -9.31
C ASN A 92 -25.45 -0.32 -8.01
N ARG A 93 -25.65 0.64 -7.10
CA ARG A 93 -24.89 0.73 -5.84
C ARG A 93 -25.03 -0.53 -4.99
N GLU A 94 -26.23 -1.10 -4.92
CA GLU A 94 -26.56 -2.29 -4.14
C GLU A 94 -25.77 -3.51 -4.67
N ASP A 95 -25.71 -3.67 -5.99
CA ASP A 95 -24.93 -4.71 -6.65
C ASP A 95 -23.43 -4.54 -6.39
N ARG A 96 -22.89 -3.32 -6.50
CA ARG A 96 -21.46 -3.06 -6.24
C ARG A 96 -21.08 -3.39 -4.80
N LEU A 97 -21.90 -2.99 -3.84
CA LEU A 97 -21.68 -3.27 -2.42
C LEU A 97 -21.83 -4.77 -2.09
N ARG A 98 -22.71 -5.48 -2.79
CA ARG A 98 -22.82 -6.94 -2.68
C ARG A 98 -21.56 -7.62 -3.20
N ILE A 99 -21.05 -7.20 -4.37
CA ILE A 99 -19.82 -7.75 -4.97
C ILE A 99 -18.61 -7.52 -4.06
N MET A 100 -18.46 -6.32 -3.48
CA MET A 100 -17.36 -6.02 -2.54
C MET A 100 -17.37 -6.90 -1.28
N LYS A 101 -18.52 -7.49 -0.92
CA LYS A 101 -18.65 -8.40 0.23
C LYS A 101 -18.49 -9.86 -0.15
N ASP A 102 -18.41 -10.18 -1.44
CA ASP A 102 -18.20 -11.54 -1.90
C ASP A 102 -16.74 -11.94 -1.63
N PRO A 103 -16.49 -13.07 -0.95
CA PRO A 103 -15.12 -13.55 -0.73
C PRO A 103 -14.42 -14.02 -2.03
N HIS A 104 -15.15 -14.27 -3.12
CA HIS A 104 -14.57 -14.68 -4.39
C HIS A 104 -14.12 -13.48 -5.21
N LYS A 105 -12.87 -13.50 -5.66
CA LYS A 105 -12.34 -12.46 -6.56
C LYS A 105 -12.78 -12.72 -8.00
N GLY A 106 -13.22 -11.66 -8.66
CA GLY A 106 -13.59 -11.66 -10.07
C GLY A 106 -12.38 -11.43 -10.99
N SER A 107 -12.63 -11.52 -12.29
CA SER A 107 -11.59 -11.34 -13.31
C SER A 107 -11.05 -9.91 -13.35
N LEU A 108 -11.89 -8.90 -13.06
CA LEU A 108 -11.47 -7.50 -13.02
C LEU A 108 -10.50 -7.23 -11.88
N GLY A 109 -10.73 -7.79 -10.70
CA GLY A 109 -9.84 -7.72 -9.56
C GLY A 109 -8.48 -8.32 -9.84
N VAL A 110 -8.45 -9.51 -10.46
CA VAL A 110 -7.21 -10.17 -10.88
C VAL A 110 -6.44 -9.33 -11.90
N ILE A 111 -7.11 -8.83 -12.95
CA ILE A 111 -6.50 -7.98 -13.97
C ILE A 111 -5.93 -6.71 -13.35
N ALA A 112 -6.68 -6.05 -12.46
CA ALA A 112 -6.24 -4.83 -11.78
C ALA A 112 -4.98 -5.06 -10.93
N ILE A 113 -4.94 -6.16 -10.16
CA ILE A 113 -3.76 -6.55 -9.38
C ILE A 113 -2.56 -6.76 -10.31
N ILE A 114 -2.72 -7.54 -11.39
CA ILE A 114 -1.63 -7.82 -12.34
C ILE A 114 -1.08 -6.53 -12.92
N LEU A 115 -1.93 -5.64 -13.44
CA LEU A 115 -1.51 -4.38 -14.04
C LEU A 115 -0.78 -3.48 -13.03
N VAL A 116 -1.27 -3.39 -11.80
CA VAL A 116 -0.63 -2.56 -10.76
C VAL A 116 0.70 -3.15 -10.30
N LEU A 117 0.81 -4.47 -10.15
CA LEU A 117 2.07 -5.11 -9.76
C LEU A 117 3.12 -5.00 -10.88
N LEU A 118 2.74 -5.20 -12.14
CA LEU A 118 3.61 -4.99 -13.30
C LEU A 118 4.04 -3.53 -13.42
N GLY A 119 3.11 -2.59 -13.26
CA GLY A 119 3.45 -1.16 -13.25
C GLY A 119 4.45 -0.82 -12.14
N LYS A 120 4.21 -1.30 -10.91
CA LYS A 120 5.10 -1.06 -9.76
C LYS A 120 6.50 -1.63 -9.99
N ILE A 121 6.63 -2.88 -10.44
CA ILE A 121 7.95 -3.49 -10.63
C ILE A 121 8.75 -2.76 -11.73
N LEU A 122 8.09 -2.33 -12.80
CA LEU A 122 8.72 -1.55 -13.87
C LEU A 122 9.19 -0.19 -13.36
N VAL A 123 8.33 0.55 -12.65
CA VAL A 123 8.69 1.88 -12.13
C VAL A 123 9.83 1.77 -11.12
N ILE A 124 9.79 0.81 -10.20
CA ILE A 124 10.86 0.60 -9.22
C ILE A 124 12.16 0.24 -9.94
N TYR A 125 12.12 -0.62 -10.95
CA TYR A 125 13.29 -0.97 -11.76
C TYR A 125 13.91 0.27 -12.41
N PHE A 126 13.11 1.11 -13.07
CA PHE A 126 13.61 2.32 -13.72
C PHE A 126 14.19 3.34 -12.73
N LEU A 127 13.60 3.47 -11.54
CA LEU A 127 14.15 4.32 -10.48
C LEU A 127 15.52 3.81 -10.00
N ILE A 128 15.67 2.50 -9.84
CA ILE A 128 16.95 1.90 -9.43
C ILE A 128 18.00 2.07 -10.54
N ALA A 129 17.65 1.74 -11.79
CA ALA A 129 18.55 1.83 -12.94
C ALA A 129 19.08 3.26 -13.16
N GLN A 130 18.23 4.27 -12.93
CA GLN A 130 18.60 5.69 -13.02
C GLN A 130 19.20 6.26 -11.73
N LYS A 131 19.44 5.43 -10.71
CA LYS A 131 19.92 5.83 -9.37
C LYS A 131 19.04 6.87 -8.67
N GLN A 132 17.76 6.96 -9.05
CA GLN A 132 16.75 7.85 -8.48
C GLN A 132 16.08 7.22 -7.25
N PHE A 133 16.89 6.72 -6.31
CA PHE A 133 16.36 5.94 -5.17
C PHE A 133 15.42 6.75 -4.28
N LEU A 134 15.59 8.07 -4.22
CA LEU A 134 14.72 8.97 -3.46
C LEU A 134 13.25 8.89 -3.93
N GLY A 135 13.03 8.57 -5.21
CA GLY A 135 11.68 8.36 -5.75
C GLY A 135 10.92 7.24 -5.04
N ILE A 136 11.62 6.18 -4.60
CA ILE A 136 11.02 5.05 -3.86
C ILE A 136 10.55 5.51 -2.47
N PHE A 137 11.36 6.32 -1.80
CA PHE A 137 11.04 6.90 -0.49
C PHE A 137 9.86 7.87 -0.58
N LEU A 138 9.93 8.82 -1.51
CA LEU A 138 8.88 9.84 -1.69
C LEU A 138 7.55 9.20 -2.11
N ALA A 139 7.56 8.29 -3.08
CA ALA A 139 6.34 7.61 -3.52
C ALA A 139 5.69 6.83 -2.37
N SER A 140 6.51 6.19 -1.52
CA SER A 140 6.01 5.43 -0.38
C SER A 140 5.33 6.34 0.65
N GLY A 141 5.93 7.48 1.00
CA GLY A 141 5.33 8.47 1.91
C GLY A 141 4.06 9.11 1.33
N LEU A 142 4.17 9.66 0.11
CA LEU A 142 3.09 10.39 -0.56
C LEU A 142 1.83 9.53 -0.76
N ALA A 143 1.98 8.25 -1.08
CA ALA A 143 0.83 7.35 -1.27
C ALA A 143 -0.07 7.19 -0.03
N ARG A 144 0.42 7.53 1.18
CA ARG A 144 -0.34 7.39 2.44
C ARG A 144 -1.03 8.68 2.88
N PHE A 145 -0.94 9.76 2.08
CA PHE A 145 -1.72 10.99 2.30
C PHE A 145 -3.14 10.91 1.75
N ASN A 146 -3.45 9.95 0.88
CA ASN A 146 -4.75 9.85 0.21
C ASN A 146 -5.93 9.75 1.19
N LEU A 147 -5.84 8.87 2.20
CA LEU A 147 -6.93 8.70 3.16
C LEU A 147 -7.09 9.91 4.09
N PRO A 148 -6.03 10.46 4.72
CA PRO A 148 -6.16 11.71 5.48
C PRO A 148 -6.77 12.84 4.65
N LEU A 149 -6.29 13.04 3.42
CA LEU A 149 -6.80 14.09 2.55
C LEU A 149 -8.30 13.89 2.26
N LEU A 150 -8.71 12.66 1.99
CA LEU A 150 -10.12 12.32 1.76
C LEU A 150 -10.98 12.60 3.01
N LEU A 151 -10.51 12.24 4.20
CA LEU A 151 -11.22 12.51 5.46
C LEU A 151 -11.31 14.01 5.79
N PHE A 152 -10.34 14.83 5.35
CA PHE A 152 -10.40 16.29 5.53
C PHE A 152 -11.25 17.01 4.48
N THR A 153 -11.53 16.37 3.33
CA THR A 153 -12.21 17.00 2.20
C THR A 153 -13.66 16.58 2.04
N ILE A 154 -14.05 15.42 2.58
CA ILE A 154 -15.43 14.94 2.58
C ILE A 154 -16.07 15.23 3.95
N PRO A 155 -17.19 15.98 4.01
CA PRO A 155 -17.89 16.32 5.24
C PRO A 155 -18.58 15.12 5.91
#